data_AF-A0A6P8GYT4-F1
#
_entry.id   AF-A0A6P8GYT4-F1
#
_cell.length_a   1.000
_cell.length_b   1.000
_cell.length_c   1.000
_cell.angle_alpha   90.00
_cell.angle_beta   90.00
_cell.angle_gamma   90.00
#
_symmetry.space_group_name_H-M   'P 1'
#
loop_
_entity.id
_entity.type
_entity.pdbx_description
1 polymer ?
#
loop_
_entity_poly.entity_id
_entity_poly.type
_entity_poly.pdbx_seq_one_letter_code
_entity_poly.pdbx_strand_id
1 'polypeptide(L)'
;MISFKIGDSSVNMDEDVVEHRQPTDNTANQGSVNDDVSANTTDKCTSSAPQAKRLTLFNKVMEKSLQRLVADASFHRFAHSFHPFYKQNPNMTKAIHQEFVASLQKNIQDDINRVVEEGELQCKLDELDRLCVLAKDKTQAAWRPSGVPEQDVGSFLTPYYTKQDRYMRRELEKLRKENAALAERVREGRSAIANTEQRITAAVDGWKASVEDLGACISTLCPDETFEGL
;
A
#
# COMPACT_ATOMS: atom_id res chain seq x y z
N MET A 1 -11.84 40.26 24.04
CA MET A 1 -11.22 39.16 24.79
C MET A 1 -12.34 38.17 25.11
N ILE A 2 -12.53 37.16 24.25
CA ILE A 2 -13.65 36.22 24.36
C ILE A 2 -13.04 34.81 24.37
N SER A 3 -13.07 34.19 25.55
CA SER A 3 -12.53 32.85 25.82
C SER A 3 -13.53 31.79 25.36
N PHE A 4 -13.11 30.88 24.48
CA PHE A 4 -13.83 29.64 24.20
C PHE A 4 -13.28 28.53 25.12
N LYS A 5 -14.13 28.04 26.03
CA LYS A 5 -13.90 26.83 26.82
C LYS A 5 -14.03 25.62 25.91
N ILE A 6 -12.96 24.84 25.78
CA ILE A 6 -12.99 23.49 25.21
C ILE A 6 -13.47 22.56 26.33
N GLY A 7 -14.64 21.96 26.12
CA GLY A 7 -15.15 20.90 26.97
C GLY A 7 -14.57 19.57 26.52
N ASP A 8 -13.90 18.88 27.44
CA ASP A 8 -13.55 17.48 27.33
C ASP A 8 -14.81 16.63 27.20
N SER A 9 -14.80 15.67 26.28
CA SER A 9 -15.73 14.54 26.28
C SER A 9 -15.01 13.33 25.72
N SER A 10 -14.44 12.57 26.66
CA SER A 10 -14.08 11.18 26.52
C SER A 10 -15.34 10.37 26.25
N VAL A 11 -15.39 9.63 25.14
CA VAL A 11 -16.33 8.51 24.96
C VAL A 11 -15.58 7.33 24.35
N ASN A 12 -15.83 6.20 24.97
CA ASN A 12 -15.11 4.94 24.94
C ASN A 12 -15.16 4.22 23.60
N MET A 13 -14.15 3.34 23.45
CA MET A 13 -14.16 2.22 22.52
C MET A 13 -15.26 1.23 22.91
N ASP A 14 -16.01 0.76 21.92
CA ASP A 14 -16.66 -0.53 21.96
C ASP A 14 -16.20 -1.34 20.76
N GLU A 15 -15.65 -2.52 21.07
CA GLU A 15 -15.43 -3.64 20.17
C GLU A 15 -16.77 -4.10 19.61
N ASP A 16 -16.84 -4.42 18.32
CA ASP A 16 -17.81 -5.41 17.87
C ASP A 16 -17.26 -6.34 16.79
N VAL A 17 -17.63 -7.59 17.00
CA VAL A 17 -17.11 -8.85 16.49
C VAL A 17 -17.50 -9.13 15.03
N VAL A 18 -16.51 -9.61 14.28
CA VAL A 18 -16.52 -10.58 13.17
C VAL A 18 -17.88 -11.18 12.76
N GLU A 19 -18.27 -11.03 11.48
CA GLU A 19 -18.98 -12.10 10.77
C GLU A 19 -18.51 -12.26 9.31
N HIS A 20 -18.06 -13.47 9.00
CA HIS A 20 -17.59 -13.96 7.71
C HIS A 20 -18.76 -14.66 6.99
N ARG A 21 -19.07 -14.29 5.75
CA ARG A 21 -19.79 -15.19 4.81
C ARG A 21 -19.29 -15.03 3.38
N GLN A 22 -18.56 -16.04 2.91
CA GLN A 22 -18.49 -16.44 1.51
C GLN A 22 -19.73 -17.26 1.13
N PRO A 23 -20.05 -17.33 -0.16
CA PRO A 23 -20.51 -18.59 -0.75
C PRO A 23 -19.66 -19.03 -1.96
N THR A 24 -19.61 -20.35 -2.09
CA THR A 24 -18.84 -21.23 -2.97
C THR A 24 -19.43 -21.44 -4.38
N ASP A 25 -18.54 -21.63 -5.35
CA ASP A 25 -18.48 -22.62 -6.46
C ASP A 25 -19.67 -22.94 -7.42
N ASN A 26 -19.32 -22.78 -8.71
CA ASN A 26 -19.40 -23.71 -9.85
C ASN A 26 -20.76 -24.14 -10.47
N THR A 27 -20.92 -23.92 -11.79
CA THR A 27 -20.68 -24.97 -12.83
C THR A 27 -21.18 -24.56 -14.25
N ALA A 28 -20.28 -24.76 -15.23
CA ALA A 28 -20.44 -25.07 -16.67
C ALA A 28 -21.31 -24.23 -17.62
N ASN A 29 -20.70 -23.80 -18.74
CA ASN A 29 -21.02 -24.42 -20.03
C ASN A 29 -19.90 -24.22 -21.08
N GLN A 30 -19.75 -25.25 -21.93
CA GLN A 30 -18.73 -25.44 -22.96
C GLN A 30 -19.05 -24.64 -24.25
N GLY A 31 -18.00 -24.34 -25.02
CA GLY A 31 -18.10 -23.88 -26.41
C GLY A 31 -16.75 -23.94 -27.10
N SER A 32 -16.53 -25.02 -27.85
CA SER A 32 -15.36 -25.31 -28.68
C SER A 32 -15.62 -24.85 -30.12
N VAL A 33 -14.71 -24.07 -30.71
CA VAL A 33 -14.46 -24.07 -32.17
C VAL A 33 -12.97 -23.74 -32.40
N ASN A 34 -12.30 -24.65 -33.11
CA ASN A 34 -10.94 -24.50 -33.63
C ASN A 34 -10.98 -23.66 -34.92
N ASP A 35 -9.94 -22.87 -35.18
CA ASP A 35 -9.46 -22.63 -36.54
C ASP A 35 -7.94 -22.41 -36.51
N ASP A 36 -7.30 -23.05 -37.48
CA ASP A 36 -5.87 -23.31 -37.59
C ASP A 36 -5.27 -22.46 -38.74
N VAL A 37 -3.93 -22.47 -38.85
CA VAL A 37 -3.09 -22.02 -39.99
C VAL A 37 -2.43 -20.62 -39.91
N SER A 38 -1.23 -20.64 -39.32
CA SER A 38 0.09 -20.43 -39.97
C SER A 38 0.32 -19.27 -40.96
N ALA A 39 1.23 -18.34 -40.61
CA ALA A 39 2.53 -18.19 -41.31
C ALA A 39 3.36 -17.00 -40.77
N ASN A 40 4.57 -17.33 -40.31
CA ASN A 40 5.81 -16.55 -40.25
C ASN A 40 5.81 -15.07 -40.68
N THR A 41 6.23 -14.20 -39.77
CA THR A 41 7.14 -13.10 -40.12
C THR A 41 8.27 -13.06 -39.09
N THR A 42 9.47 -13.24 -39.62
CA THR A 42 10.74 -13.29 -38.92
C THR A 42 11.15 -11.88 -38.55
N ASP A 43 11.04 -11.50 -37.27
CA ASP A 43 11.81 -10.38 -36.73
C ASP A 43 12.85 -10.90 -35.74
N LYS A 44 14.06 -10.95 -36.27
CA LYS A 44 15.30 -11.39 -35.65
C LYS A 44 15.86 -10.23 -34.83
N CYS A 45 15.62 -10.21 -33.52
CA CYS A 45 16.44 -9.44 -32.59
C CYS A 45 17.39 -10.41 -31.86
N THR A 46 18.65 -10.36 -32.27
CA THR A 46 19.73 -11.18 -31.74
C THR A 46 20.13 -10.76 -30.33
N SER A 47 20.42 -11.78 -29.52
CA SER A 47 21.21 -11.79 -28.28
C SER A 47 20.49 -11.52 -26.95
N SER A 48 19.86 -12.56 -26.41
CA SER A 48 20.10 -12.88 -25.01
C SER A 48 20.52 -14.34 -24.97
N ALA A 49 21.79 -14.60 -24.68
CA ALA A 49 22.21 -15.92 -24.26
C ALA A 49 21.24 -16.45 -23.18
N PRO A 50 21.06 -17.78 -23.03
CA PRO A 50 20.39 -18.32 -21.86
C PRO A 50 21.09 -17.71 -20.65
N GLN A 51 20.37 -16.86 -19.92
CA GLN A 51 20.93 -16.04 -18.85
C GLN A 51 21.46 -17.04 -17.82
N ALA A 52 22.77 -17.31 -17.86
CA ALA A 52 23.36 -18.32 -17.00
C ALA A 52 23.05 -17.92 -15.57
N LYS A 53 22.34 -18.80 -14.84
CA LYS A 53 21.92 -18.53 -13.46
C LYS A 53 23.14 -18.05 -12.68
N ARG A 54 23.00 -16.95 -11.93
CA ARG A 54 24.14 -16.31 -11.26
C ARG A 54 24.89 -17.27 -10.35
N LEU A 55 24.21 -18.24 -9.73
CA LEU A 55 24.87 -19.26 -8.92
C LEU A 55 25.81 -20.15 -9.75
N THR A 56 25.42 -20.54 -10.97
CA THR A 56 26.29 -21.33 -11.85
C THR A 56 27.55 -20.55 -12.20
N LEU A 57 27.43 -19.23 -12.42
CA LEU A 57 28.59 -18.37 -12.63
C LEU A 57 29.47 -18.30 -11.38
N PHE A 58 28.86 -18.12 -10.20
CA PHE A 58 29.56 -18.14 -8.92
C PHE A 58 30.36 -19.44 -8.72
N ASN A 59 29.70 -20.60 -8.84
CA ASN A 59 30.35 -21.92 -8.69
C ASN A 59 31.52 -22.08 -9.67
N LYS A 60 31.33 -21.64 -10.93
CA LYS A 60 32.39 -21.69 -11.95
C LYS A 60 33.58 -20.80 -11.61
N VAL A 61 33.36 -19.61 -11.06
CA VAL A 61 34.43 -18.70 -10.64
C VAL A 61 35.17 -19.26 -9.43
N MET A 62 34.45 -19.82 -8.46
CA MET A 62 35.04 -20.43 -7.27
C MET A 62 35.89 -21.66 -7.62
N GLU A 63 35.36 -22.56 -8.44
CA GLU A 63 36.08 -23.74 -8.93
C GLU A 63 37.37 -23.35 -9.67
N LYS A 64 37.30 -22.39 -10.60
CA LYS A 64 38.48 -21.90 -11.31
C LYS A 64 39.51 -21.25 -10.38
N SER A 65 39.06 -20.57 -9.33
CA SER A 65 39.95 -19.93 -8.35
C SER A 65 40.67 -20.98 -7.52
N LEU A 66 39.97 -22.02 -7.08
CA LEU A 66 40.56 -23.16 -6.36
C LEU A 66 41.57 -23.92 -7.24
N GLN A 67 41.24 -24.15 -8.51
CA GLN A 67 42.18 -24.77 -9.46
C GLN A 67 43.48 -23.96 -9.61
N ARG A 68 43.39 -22.63 -9.68
CA ARG A 68 44.58 -21.77 -9.74
C ARG A 68 45.41 -21.85 -8.46
N LEU A 69 44.76 -21.80 -7.30
CA LEU A 69 45.44 -21.92 -6.00
C LEU A 69 46.23 -23.24 -5.91
N VAL A 70 45.62 -24.33 -6.36
CA VAL A 70 46.26 -25.66 -6.36
C VAL A 70 47.39 -25.75 -7.38
N ALA A 71 47.25 -25.14 -8.55
CA ALA A 71 48.32 -25.07 -9.54
C ALA A 71 49.55 -24.32 -8.99
N ASP A 72 49.33 -23.24 -8.24
CA ASP A 72 50.41 -22.49 -7.58
C ASP A 72 51.08 -23.30 -6.46
N ALA A 73 50.30 -24.14 -5.76
CA ALA A 73 50.79 -25.11 -4.77
C ALA A 73 51.39 -26.39 -5.41
N SER A 74 52.01 -26.28 -6.59
CA SER A 74 52.61 -27.42 -7.30
C SER A 74 53.66 -28.19 -6.48
N PHE A 75 53.77 -29.50 -6.76
CA PHE A 75 54.76 -30.36 -6.12
C PHE A 75 56.20 -29.86 -6.30
N HIS A 76 56.52 -29.28 -7.46
CA HIS A 76 57.86 -28.74 -7.74
C HIS A 76 58.24 -27.65 -6.73
N ARG A 77 57.34 -26.69 -6.46
CA ARG A 77 57.57 -25.64 -5.46
C ARG A 77 57.67 -26.23 -4.05
N PHE A 78 56.82 -27.20 -3.72
CA PHE A 78 56.85 -27.89 -2.43
C PHE A 78 58.18 -28.63 -2.20
N ALA A 79 58.63 -29.45 -3.15
CA ALA A 79 59.87 -30.21 -3.06
C ALA A 79 61.11 -29.30 -3.05
N HIS A 80 61.09 -28.17 -3.77
CA HIS A 80 62.16 -27.18 -3.72
C HIS A 80 62.26 -26.53 -2.32
N SER A 81 61.13 -26.13 -1.72
CA SER A 81 61.11 -25.54 -0.38
C SER A 81 61.49 -26.52 0.73
N PHE A 82 61.16 -27.81 0.56
CA PHE A 82 61.49 -28.89 1.49
C PHE A 82 62.60 -29.81 0.96
N HIS A 83 63.62 -29.24 0.31
CA HIS A 83 64.65 -30.00 -0.40
C HIS A 83 65.37 -31.05 0.47
N PRO A 84 65.81 -30.76 1.72
CA PRO A 84 66.52 -31.75 2.54
C PRO A 84 65.67 -33.01 2.82
N PHE A 85 64.36 -32.81 3.04
CA PHE A 85 63.41 -33.90 3.29
C PHE A 85 63.11 -34.71 2.03
N TYR A 86 62.95 -34.04 0.89
CA TYR A 86 62.77 -34.69 -0.41
C TYR A 86 63.96 -35.61 -0.78
N LYS A 87 65.20 -35.18 -0.48
CA LYS A 87 66.41 -35.98 -0.71
C LYS A 87 66.44 -37.26 0.13
N GLN A 88 65.94 -37.21 1.36
CA GLN A 88 65.90 -38.39 2.24
C GLN A 88 64.80 -39.37 1.85
N ASN A 89 63.58 -38.87 1.59
CA ASN A 89 62.42 -39.72 1.34
C ASN A 89 61.49 -39.10 0.27
N PRO A 90 61.78 -39.31 -1.03
CA PRO A 90 61.01 -38.70 -2.12
C PRO A 90 59.57 -39.23 -2.17
N ASN A 91 59.37 -40.51 -1.87
CA ASN A 91 58.04 -41.15 -1.86
C ASN A 91 57.14 -40.57 -0.77
N MET A 92 57.68 -40.43 0.47
CA MET A 92 56.94 -39.83 1.59
C MET A 92 56.62 -38.36 1.32
N THR A 93 57.58 -37.60 0.79
CA THR A 93 57.38 -36.18 0.44
C THR A 93 56.25 -36.01 -0.58
N LYS A 94 56.17 -36.90 -1.57
CA LYS A 94 55.09 -36.90 -2.57
C LYS A 94 53.73 -37.25 -1.94
N ALA A 95 53.69 -38.24 -1.05
CA ALA A 95 52.46 -38.63 -0.35
C ALA A 95 51.92 -37.48 0.52
N ILE A 96 52.78 -36.81 1.29
CA ILE A 96 52.40 -35.66 2.12
C ILE A 96 51.86 -34.50 1.27
N HIS A 97 52.51 -34.20 0.15
CA HIS A 97 52.02 -33.13 -0.75
C HIS A 97 50.64 -33.47 -1.35
N GLN A 98 50.42 -34.72 -1.76
CA GLN A 98 49.14 -35.17 -2.28
C GLN A 98 48.04 -35.07 -1.22
N GLU A 99 48.32 -35.50 0.02
CA GLU A 99 47.38 -35.38 1.13
C GLU A 99 47.07 -33.92 1.47
N PHE A 100 48.10 -33.07 1.51
CA PHE A 100 47.94 -31.63 1.72
C PHE A 100 47.03 -30.99 0.67
N VAL A 101 47.27 -31.24 -0.62
CA VAL A 101 46.44 -30.68 -1.71
C VAL A 101 45.01 -31.21 -1.63
N ALA A 102 44.83 -32.51 -1.40
CA ALA A 102 43.51 -33.11 -1.31
C ALA A 102 42.71 -32.56 -0.11
N SER A 103 43.36 -32.44 1.06
CA SER A 103 42.76 -31.86 2.26
C SER A 103 42.41 -30.38 2.05
N LEU A 104 43.32 -29.60 1.47
CA LEU A 104 43.09 -28.18 1.16
C LEU A 104 41.89 -28.00 0.22
N GLN A 105 41.85 -28.76 -0.87
CA GLN A 105 40.73 -28.70 -1.83
C GLN A 105 39.41 -29.06 -1.18
N LYS A 106 39.38 -30.16 -0.42
CA LYS A 106 38.17 -30.62 0.28
C LYS A 106 37.68 -29.56 1.27
N ASN A 107 38.55 -29.07 2.15
CA ASN A 107 38.16 -28.10 3.18
C ASN A 107 37.63 -26.81 2.57
N ILE A 108 38.30 -26.28 1.54
CA ILE A 108 37.82 -25.07 0.84
C ILE A 108 36.48 -25.33 0.15
N GLN A 109 36.31 -26.49 -0.50
CA GLN A 109 35.05 -26.82 -1.16
C GLN A 109 33.90 -26.98 -0.15
N ASP A 110 34.16 -27.63 0.98
CA ASP A 110 33.21 -27.79 2.08
C ASP A 110 32.83 -26.42 2.65
N ASP A 111 33.80 -25.52 2.85
CA ASP A 111 33.53 -24.14 3.30
C ASP A 111 32.74 -23.31 2.29
N ILE A 112 33.02 -23.45 0.98
CA ILE A 112 32.24 -22.79 -0.07
C ILE A 112 30.80 -23.29 -0.02
N ASN A 113 30.59 -24.61 0.04
CA ASN A 113 29.26 -25.20 0.12
C ASN A 113 28.52 -24.71 1.37
N ARG A 114 29.21 -24.68 2.51
CA ARG A 114 28.67 -24.17 3.77
C ARG A 114 28.22 -22.71 3.65
N VAL A 115 29.03 -21.83 3.04
CA VAL A 115 28.65 -20.42 2.80
C VAL A 115 27.46 -20.31 1.85
N VAL A 116 27.39 -21.17 0.83
CA VAL A 116 26.25 -21.20 -0.12
C VAL A 116 24.96 -21.62 0.59
N GLU A 117 25.03 -22.61 1.46
CA GLU A 117 23.90 -23.13 2.24
C GLU A 117 23.46 -22.17 3.34
N GLU A 118 24.39 -21.75 4.22
CA GLU A 118 24.13 -20.80 5.32
C GLU A 118 23.59 -19.46 4.78
N GLY A 119 24.13 -19.00 3.66
CA GLY A 119 23.72 -17.76 3.01
C GLY A 119 22.47 -17.88 2.15
N GLU A 120 21.86 -19.08 2.04
CA GLU A 120 20.76 -19.39 1.12
C GLU A 120 20.97 -18.81 -0.29
N LEU A 121 22.22 -18.91 -0.78
CA LEU A 121 22.67 -18.10 -1.90
C LEU A 121 21.93 -18.45 -3.19
N GLN A 122 21.52 -19.71 -3.35
CA GLN A 122 20.66 -20.15 -4.45
C GLN A 122 19.37 -19.33 -4.50
N CYS A 123 18.62 -19.26 -3.40
CA CYS A 123 17.35 -18.55 -3.32
C CYS A 123 17.53 -17.05 -3.59
N LYS A 124 18.55 -16.43 -2.99
CA LYS A 124 18.80 -14.98 -3.15
C LYS A 124 19.23 -14.61 -4.58
N LEU A 125 20.07 -15.44 -5.21
CA LEU A 125 20.52 -15.21 -6.59
C LEU A 125 19.42 -15.51 -7.61
N ASP A 126 18.59 -16.52 -7.38
CA ASP A 126 17.42 -16.80 -8.22
C ASP A 126 16.38 -15.67 -8.14
N GLU A 127 16.11 -15.14 -6.94
CA GLU A 127 15.22 -13.99 -6.79
C GLU A 127 15.82 -12.74 -7.45
N LEU A 128 17.14 -12.53 -7.36
CA LEU A 128 17.79 -11.44 -8.07
C LEU A 128 17.71 -11.61 -9.60
N ASP A 129 17.80 -12.84 -10.11
CA ASP A 129 17.62 -13.15 -11.53
C ASP A 129 16.17 -12.83 -11.95
N ARG A 130 15.19 -13.21 -11.15
CA ARG A 130 13.77 -12.87 -11.35
C ARG A 130 13.53 -11.36 -11.35
N LEU A 131 14.04 -10.63 -10.36
CA LEU A 131 13.90 -9.18 -10.25
C LEU A 131 14.55 -8.46 -11.44
N CYS A 132 15.69 -8.95 -11.92
CA CYS A 132 16.31 -8.42 -13.12
C CYS A 132 15.44 -8.63 -14.36
N VAL A 133 14.78 -9.79 -14.51
CA VAL A 133 13.83 -10.03 -15.61
C VAL A 133 12.65 -9.06 -15.53
N LEU A 134 12.06 -8.88 -14.35
CA LEU A 134 10.95 -7.94 -14.14
C LEU A 134 11.32 -6.46 -14.37
N ALA A 135 12.61 -6.13 -14.28
CA ALA A 135 13.12 -4.78 -14.46
C ALA A 135 13.67 -4.50 -15.87
N LYS A 136 13.69 -5.48 -16.79
CA LYS A 136 14.31 -5.35 -18.13
C LYS A 136 13.81 -4.13 -18.92
N ASP A 137 12.53 -3.81 -18.80
CA ASP A 137 11.89 -2.73 -19.58
C ASP A 137 11.91 -1.37 -18.85
N LYS A 138 12.44 -1.31 -17.62
CA LYS A 138 12.50 -0.07 -16.84
C LYS A 138 13.73 0.74 -17.26
N THR A 139 13.52 1.79 -18.03
CA THR A 139 14.59 2.70 -18.51
C THR A 139 14.99 3.75 -17.47
N GLN A 140 14.14 4.00 -16.47
CA GLN A 140 14.42 4.97 -15.41
C GLN A 140 15.42 4.42 -14.39
N ALA A 141 16.25 5.32 -13.85
CA ALA A 141 17.16 4.98 -12.78
C ALA A 141 16.36 4.43 -11.57
N ALA A 142 16.77 3.26 -11.09
CA ALA A 142 16.16 2.65 -9.93
C ALA A 142 16.41 3.52 -8.68
N TRP A 143 15.40 3.63 -7.82
CA TRP A 143 15.51 4.34 -6.55
C TRP A 143 16.68 3.80 -5.70
N ARG A 144 17.36 4.71 -5.01
CA ARG A 144 18.42 4.43 -4.05
C ARG A 144 18.14 5.25 -2.80
N PRO A 145 18.41 4.73 -1.59
CA PRO A 145 18.32 5.51 -0.37
C PRO A 145 19.13 6.79 -0.51
N SER A 146 18.52 7.92 -0.15
CA SER A 146 19.16 9.24 -0.20
C SER A 146 20.25 9.38 0.87
N GLY A 147 20.19 8.54 1.92
CA GLY A 147 21.01 8.67 3.12
C GLY A 147 20.37 9.57 4.17
N VAL A 148 19.19 10.14 3.89
CA VAL A 148 18.39 10.93 4.82
C VAL A 148 17.14 10.13 5.19
N PRO A 149 17.08 9.53 6.39
CA PRO A 149 15.99 8.62 6.77
C PRO A 149 14.59 9.22 6.64
N GLU A 150 14.43 10.50 6.97
CA GLU A 150 13.14 11.19 6.92
C GLU A 150 12.60 11.25 5.48
N GLN A 151 13.47 11.47 4.50
CA GLN A 151 13.10 11.51 3.09
C GLN A 151 12.78 10.10 2.56
N ASP A 152 13.60 9.12 2.92
CA ASP A 152 13.45 7.74 2.46
C ASP A 152 12.14 7.14 2.99
N VAL A 153 11.83 7.34 4.27
CA VAL A 153 10.57 6.92 4.89
C VAL A 153 9.38 7.70 4.31
N GLY A 154 9.54 8.99 4.05
CA GLY A 154 8.50 9.81 3.43
C GLY A 154 8.03 9.24 2.08
N SER A 155 8.95 8.78 1.25
CA SER A 155 8.62 8.15 -0.04
C SER A 155 7.78 6.86 0.12
N PHE A 156 8.10 6.06 1.14
CA PHE A 156 7.38 4.82 1.47
C PHE A 156 5.97 5.09 2.01
N LEU A 157 5.80 6.13 2.85
CA LEU A 157 4.53 6.44 3.50
C LEU A 157 3.54 7.22 2.60
N THR A 158 4.05 7.93 1.59
CA THR A 158 3.25 8.73 0.65
C THR A 158 2.00 8.01 0.10
N PRO A 159 2.07 6.75 -0.42
CA PRO A 159 0.88 6.07 -0.93
C PRO A 159 -0.19 5.82 0.14
N TYR A 160 0.20 5.56 1.40
CA TYR A 160 -0.74 5.34 2.50
C TYR A 160 -1.49 6.62 2.85
N TYR A 161 -0.77 7.73 3.05
CA TYR A 161 -1.39 9.01 3.36
C TYR A 161 -2.23 9.54 2.20
N THR A 162 -1.82 9.30 0.96
CA THR A 162 -2.62 9.64 -0.24
C THR A 162 -3.96 8.90 -0.25
N LYS A 163 -3.97 7.61 0.16
CA LYS A 163 -5.20 6.83 0.27
C LYS A 163 -6.12 7.37 1.37
N GLN A 164 -5.56 7.74 2.52
CA GLN A 164 -6.31 8.33 3.63
C GLN A 164 -6.91 9.68 3.26
N ASP A 165 -6.12 10.58 2.67
CA ASP A 165 -6.59 11.89 2.21
C ASP A 165 -7.75 11.74 1.21
N ARG A 166 -7.64 10.82 0.24
CA ARG A 166 -8.72 10.53 -0.71
C ARG A 166 -10.00 10.06 -0.01
N TYR A 167 -9.88 9.19 0.99
CA TYR A 167 -11.02 8.70 1.76
C TYR A 167 -11.69 9.85 2.54
N MET A 168 -10.91 10.62 3.30
CA MET A 168 -11.44 11.74 4.09
C MET A 168 -12.12 12.79 3.21
N ARG A 169 -11.55 13.10 2.04
CA ARG A 169 -12.17 14.03 1.09
C ARG A 169 -13.54 13.54 0.62
N ARG A 170 -13.68 12.24 0.36
CA ARG A 170 -14.95 11.64 -0.06
C ARG A 170 -16.00 11.76 1.04
N GLU A 171 -15.64 11.39 2.27
CA GLU A 171 -16.57 11.46 3.41
C GLU A 171 -16.98 12.91 3.72
N LEU A 172 -16.02 13.83 3.68
CA LEU A 172 -16.29 15.25 3.88
C LEU A 172 -17.24 15.81 2.82
N GLU A 173 -17.07 15.41 1.56
CA GLU A 173 -17.95 15.82 0.47
C GLU A 173 -19.37 15.26 0.63
N LYS A 174 -19.49 14.00 1.06
CA LYS A 174 -20.78 13.40 1.39
C LYS A 174 -21.49 14.20 2.48
N LEU A 175 -20.78 14.49 3.57
CA LEU A 175 -21.35 15.20 4.71
C LEU A 175 -21.75 16.64 4.34
N ARG A 176 -20.98 17.31 3.49
CA ARG A 176 -21.33 18.66 2.98
C ARG A 176 -22.61 18.65 2.16
N LYS A 177 -22.80 17.66 1.28
CA LYS A 177 -24.03 17.53 0.48
C LYS A 177 -25.25 17.28 1.36
N GLU A 178 -25.13 16.38 2.33
CA GLU A 178 -26.21 16.08 3.28
C GLU A 178 -26.55 17.30 4.13
N ASN A 179 -25.54 18.02 4.63
CA ASN A 179 -25.74 19.23 5.41
C ASN A 179 -26.38 20.35 4.58
N ALA A 180 -25.96 20.55 3.34
CA ALA A 180 -26.57 21.51 2.42
C ALA A 180 -28.06 21.20 2.18
N ALA A 181 -28.40 19.93 1.92
CA ALA A 181 -29.78 19.50 1.75
C ALA A 181 -30.61 19.68 3.04
N LEU A 182 -30.03 19.43 4.21
CA LEU A 182 -30.67 19.67 5.50
C LEU A 182 -30.90 21.16 5.76
N ALA A 183 -29.89 22.00 5.51
CA ALA A 183 -29.98 23.45 5.68
C ALA A 183 -31.08 24.04 4.80
N GLU A 184 -31.22 23.54 3.57
CA GLU A 184 -32.26 23.97 2.65
C GLU A 184 -33.66 23.61 3.17
N ARG A 185 -33.87 22.36 3.61
CA ARG A 185 -35.15 21.95 4.22
C ARG A 185 -35.49 22.78 5.46
N VAL A 186 -34.51 23.12 6.29
CA VAL A 186 -34.73 23.99 7.46
C VAL A 186 -35.14 25.39 7.01
N ARG A 187 -34.51 25.94 5.96
CA ARG A 187 -34.85 27.26 5.41
C ARG A 187 -36.27 27.28 4.86
N GLU A 188 -36.65 26.27 4.07
CA GLU A 188 -38.02 26.09 3.57
C GLU A 188 -39.03 25.98 4.72
N GLY A 189 -38.73 25.14 5.72
CA GLY A 189 -39.58 24.99 6.91
C GLY A 189 -39.76 26.30 7.69
N ARG A 190 -38.69 27.07 7.91
CA ARG A 190 -38.75 28.39 8.55
C ARG A 190 -39.59 29.38 7.75
N SER A 191 -39.46 29.38 6.42
CA SER A 191 -40.27 30.23 5.55
C SER A 191 -41.76 29.88 5.60
N ALA A 192 -42.09 28.59 5.66
CA ALA A 192 -43.47 28.14 5.81
C ALA A 192 -44.07 28.58 7.16
N ILE A 193 -43.31 28.41 8.25
CA ILE A 193 -43.71 28.87 9.59
C ILE A 193 -43.97 30.38 9.59
N ALA A 194 -43.04 31.18 9.08
CA ALA A 194 -43.19 32.64 9.02
C ALA A 194 -44.43 33.08 8.22
N ASN A 195 -44.74 32.40 7.10
CA ASN A 195 -45.95 32.65 6.33
C ASN A 195 -47.22 32.34 7.15
N THR A 196 -47.24 31.18 7.82
CA THR A 196 -48.39 30.80 8.67
C THR A 196 -48.58 31.76 9.84
N GLU A 197 -47.49 32.20 10.48
CA GLU A 197 -47.52 33.20 11.55
C GLU A 197 -48.14 34.51 11.04
N GLN A 198 -47.69 35.01 9.89
CA GLN A 198 -48.25 36.22 9.27
C GLN A 198 -49.75 36.11 8.98
N ARG A 199 -50.20 34.95 8.47
CA ARG A 199 -51.63 34.70 8.22
C ARG A 199 -52.45 34.68 9.50
N ILE A 200 -51.93 34.07 10.57
CA ILE A 200 -52.56 34.05 11.88
C ILE A 200 -52.68 35.47 12.42
N THR A 201 -51.60 36.26 12.38
CA THR A 201 -51.62 37.66 12.83
C THR A 201 -52.65 38.48 12.06
N ALA A 202 -52.68 38.38 10.72
CA ALA A 202 -53.66 39.10 9.91
C ALA A 202 -55.11 38.69 10.22
N ALA A 203 -55.37 37.40 10.47
CA ALA A 203 -56.69 36.93 10.87
C ALA A 203 -57.09 37.46 12.25
N VAL A 204 -56.16 37.45 13.21
CA VAL A 204 -56.37 38.00 14.56
C VAL A 204 -56.67 39.50 14.49
N ASP A 205 -55.93 40.26 13.69
CA ASP A 205 -56.14 41.69 13.54
C ASP A 205 -57.47 42.00 12.82
N GLY A 206 -57.84 41.22 11.80
CA GLY A 206 -59.15 41.32 11.15
C GLY A 206 -60.31 41.01 12.10
N TRP A 207 -60.17 40.02 12.99
CA TRP A 207 -61.17 39.73 14.03
C TRP A 207 -61.27 40.86 15.05
N LYS A 208 -60.14 41.41 15.51
CA LYS A 208 -60.15 42.58 16.41
C LYS A 208 -60.89 43.76 15.80
N ALA A 209 -60.58 44.11 14.55
CA ALA A 209 -61.26 45.20 13.85
C ALA A 209 -62.77 44.95 13.72
N SER A 210 -63.18 43.72 13.37
CA SER A 210 -64.61 43.38 13.27
C SER A 210 -65.34 43.48 14.62
N VAL A 211 -64.67 43.13 15.71
CA VAL A 211 -65.21 43.27 17.07
C VAL A 211 -65.31 44.74 17.48
N GLU A 212 -64.31 45.56 17.14
CA GLU A 212 -64.35 47.02 17.35
C GLU A 212 -65.50 47.66 16.57
N ASP A 213 -65.68 47.32 15.30
CA ASP A 213 -66.77 47.80 14.45
C ASP A 213 -68.15 47.40 15.00
N LEU A 214 -68.30 46.15 15.46
CA LEU A 214 -69.52 45.69 16.11
C LEU A 214 -69.79 46.43 17.42
N GLY A 215 -68.75 46.68 18.23
CA GLY A 215 -68.85 47.50 19.44
C GLY A 215 -69.31 48.93 19.14
N ALA A 216 -68.79 49.54 18.06
CA ALA A 216 -69.24 50.85 17.59
C ALA A 216 -70.69 50.83 17.09
N CYS A 217 -71.11 49.78 16.39
CA CYS A 217 -72.51 49.59 15.95
C CYS A 217 -73.46 49.42 17.15
N ILE A 218 -73.09 48.64 18.16
CA ILE A 218 -73.90 48.48 19.38
C ILE A 218 -74.01 49.82 20.12
N SER A 219 -72.91 50.57 20.20
CA SER A 219 -72.89 51.90 20.85
C SER A 219 -73.74 52.95 20.12
N THR A 220 -74.06 52.74 18.84
CA THR A 220 -74.96 53.60 18.05
C THR A 220 -76.42 53.12 18.05
N LEU A 221 -76.65 51.82 18.29
CA LEU A 221 -77.98 51.20 18.40
C LEU A 221 -78.56 51.23 19.82
N CYS A 222 -77.73 51.43 20.84
CA CYS A 222 -78.18 51.91 22.15
C CYS A 222 -78.15 53.44 22.13
N PRO A 223 -79.28 54.14 21.86
CA PRO A 223 -79.40 55.48 22.39
C PRO A 223 -79.24 55.38 23.91
N ASP A 224 -78.50 56.32 24.48
CA ASP A 224 -78.47 56.56 25.91
C ASP A 224 -79.94 56.79 26.34
N GLU A 225 -80.64 55.76 26.81
CA GLU A 225 -81.87 55.94 27.58
C GLU A 225 -81.46 56.46 28.95
N THR A 226 -81.01 57.71 28.96
CA THR A 226 -81.12 58.56 30.14
C THR A 226 -82.61 58.88 30.25
N PHE A 227 -83.34 58.03 30.95
CA PHE A 227 -84.65 58.35 31.50
C PHE A 227 -84.44 59.40 32.62
N GLU A 228 -84.13 60.63 32.24
CA GLU A 228 -84.23 61.80 33.12
C GLU A 228 -85.34 62.72 32.62
N GLY A 229 -86.45 62.73 33.37
CA GLY A 229 -87.29 63.90 33.58
C GLY A 229 -88.43 64.16 32.59
N LEU A 230 -89.61 63.56 32.85
CA LEU A 230 -90.85 64.26 33.21
C LEU A 230 -91.97 63.28 33.61
#